data_AF-A0A2N9N0V5-F1
#
_entry.id   AF-A0A2N9N0V5-F1
#
_cell.length_a   1.000
_cell.length_b   1.000
_cell.length_c   1.000
_cell.angle_alpha   90.00
_cell.angle_beta   90.00
_cell.angle_gamma   90.00
#
_symmetry.space_group_name_H-M   'P 1'
#
loop_
_entity.id
_entity.type
_entity.pdbx_description
1 polymer ?
#
loop_
_entity_poly.entity_id
_entity_poly.type
_entity_poly.pdbx_seq_one_letter_code
_entity_poly.pdbx_strand_id
1 'polypeptide(L)' 'MEKPELWPILLLTIALNIAAQLGDLVESLIKRGAGVKDSGTILPGHGGMLDRIDALLFAAPVLWYYAAWRVMQ' A
#
# COMPACT_ATOMS: atom_id res chain seq x y z
N MET A 1 4.82 15.98 -27.89
CA MET A 1 4.55 15.33 -26.60
C MET A 1 3.27 15.94 -26.06
N GLU A 2 2.15 15.25 -26.24
CA GLU A 2 0.87 15.68 -25.66
C GLU A 2 1.00 15.70 -24.13
N LYS A 3 0.46 16.71 -23.48
CA LYS A 3 0.52 16.79 -22.01
C LYS A 3 -0.33 15.65 -21.45
N PRO A 4 0.21 14.83 -20.52
CA PRO A 4 -0.60 13.79 -19.89
C PRO A 4 -1.77 14.44 -19.16
N GLU A 5 -2.94 13.82 -19.25
CA GLU A 5 -4.10 14.26 -18.47
C GLU A 5 -3.77 14.12 -16.98
N LEU A 6 -3.99 15.19 -16.22
CA LEU A 6 -3.62 15.25 -14.79
C LEU A 6 -4.68 14.61 -13.88
N TRP A 7 -5.94 14.57 -14.31
CA TRP A 7 -7.04 14.04 -13.51
C TRP A 7 -6.92 12.55 -13.15
N PRO A 8 -6.47 11.63 -14.06
CA PRO A 8 -6.33 10.22 -13.71
C PRO A 8 -5.22 10.02 -12.69
N ILE A 9 -4.15 10.81 -12.81
CA ILE A 9 -3.01 10.79 -11.88
C ILE A 9 -3.46 11.24 -10.49
N LEU A 10 -4.27 12.29 -10.40
CA LEU A 10 -4.82 12.77 -9.13
C LEU A 10 -5.70 11.70 -8.46
N LEU A 11 -6.62 11.10 -9.20
CA LEU A 11 -7.50 10.05 -8.65
C LEU A 11 -6.71 8.80 -8.24
N LEU A 12 -5.75 8.37 -9.04
CA LEU A 12 -4.87 7.26 -8.70
C LEU A 12 -4.09 7.54 -7.42
N THR A 13 -3.54 8.75 -7.28
CA THR A 13 -2.75 9.13 -6.09
C THR A 13 -3.61 9.11 -4.82
N ILE A 14 -4.84 9.62 -4.90
CA ILE A 14 -5.79 9.57 -3.77
C ILE A 14 -6.14 8.12 -3.42
N ALA A 15 -6.44 7.28 -4.41
CA ALA A 15 -6.78 5.88 -4.18
C ALA A 15 -5.61 5.10 -3.54
N LEU A 16 -4.38 5.32 -4.02
CA LEU A 16 -3.18 4.70 -3.46
C LEU A 16 -2.91 5.16 -2.04
N ASN A 17 -3.13 6.44 -1.73
CA ASN A 17 -2.95 6.97 -0.38
C ASN A 17 -3.91 6.30 0.61
N ILE A 18 -5.21 6.21 0.25
CA ILE A 18 -6.22 5.54 1.07
C ILE A 18 -5.86 4.06 1.25
N ALA A 19 -5.48 3.37 0.19
CA ALA A 19 -5.09 1.96 0.25
C ALA A 19 -3.85 1.72 1.14
N ALA A 20 -2.85 2.59 1.04
CA ALA A 20 -1.65 2.52 1.88
C ALA A 20 -1.98 2.69 3.37
N GLN A 21 -2.80 3.69 3.71
CA GLN A 21 -3.27 3.89 5.10
C GLN A 21 -4.07 2.67 5.61
N LEU A 22 -4.92 2.07 4.77
CA LEU A 22 -5.65 0.86 5.14
C LEU A 22 -4.71 -0.32 5.41
N GLY A 23 -3.63 -0.46 4.65
CA GLY A 23 -2.62 -1.51 4.87
C GLY A 23 -1.98 -1.44 6.25
N ASP A 24 -1.52 -0.26 6.65
CA ASP A 24 -0.94 0.01 7.98
C ASP A 24 -1.94 -0.25 9.12
N LEU A 25 -3.21 0.11 8.92
CA LEU A 25 -4.27 -0.18 9.89
C LEU A 25 -4.58 -1.67 10.02
N VAL A 26 -4.66 -2.39 8.90
CA VAL A 26 -4.87 -3.85 8.88
C VAL A 26 -3.71 -4.56 9.57
N GLU A 27 -2.48 -4.14 9.29
CA GLU A 27 -1.31 -4.68 9.97
C GLU A 27 -1.37 -4.45 11.48
N SER A 28 -1.70 -3.22 11.89
CA SER A 28 -1.89 -2.88 13.31
C SER A 28 -2.97 -3.72 13.98
N LEU A 29 -4.06 -4.04 13.28
CA LEU A 29 -5.11 -4.94 13.79
C LEU A 29 -4.62 -6.38 13.92
N ILE A 30 -3.87 -6.88 12.93
CA ILE A 30 -3.28 -8.23 12.97
C ILE A 30 -2.31 -8.37 14.15
N LYS A 31 -1.42 -7.39 14.35
CA LYS A 31 -0.47 -7.35 15.48
C LYS A 31 -1.20 -7.43 16.82
N ARG A 32 -2.25 -6.61 17.00
CA ARG A 32 -3.09 -6.63 18.22
C ARG A 32 -3.84 -7.94 18.42
N GLY A 33 -4.36 -8.55 17.35
CA GLY A 33 -5.01 -9.86 17.41
C GLY A 33 -4.06 -10.99 17.80
N ALA A 34 -2.79 -10.88 17.40
CA ALA A 34 -1.74 -11.84 17.76
C ALA A 34 -1.07 -11.54 19.12
N GLY A 35 -1.49 -10.48 19.83
CA GLY A 35 -0.91 -10.09 21.12
C GLY A 35 0.53 -9.57 21.04
N VAL A 36 1.01 -9.25 19.84
CA VAL A 36 2.36 -8.74 19.59
C VAL A 36 2.32 -7.28 19.16
N LYS A 37 3.38 -6.53 19.47
CA LYS A 37 3.49 -5.13 19.05
C LYS A 37 4.23 -4.98 17.73
N ASP A 38 5.28 -5.76 17.54
CA ASP A 38 6.12 -5.74 16.34
C ASP A 38 5.88 -7.02 15.54
N SER A 39 5.84 -6.91 14.21
CA SER A 39 5.62 -8.06 13.33
C SER A 39 6.81 -9.02 13.28
N GLY A 40 7.97 -8.60 13.78
CA GLY A 40 9.18 -9.43 13.91
C GLY A 40 10.43 -8.60 14.24
N THR A 41 11.59 -9.26 14.24
CA THR A 41 12.90 -8.64 14.53
C THR A 41 13.92 -8.85 13.40
N ILE A 42 13.45 -9.19 12.19
CA ILE A 42 14.29 -9.55 11.04
C ILE A 42 15.28 -8.43 10.70
N LEU A 43 14.91 -7.16 10.88
CA LEU A 43 15.82 -6.03 10.74
C LEU A 43 16.20 -5.50 12.13
N PRO A 44 17.45 -5.71 12.60
CA PRO A 44 17.87 -5.24 13.91
C PRO A 44 17.71 -3.71 14.00
N GLY A 45 16.86 -3.26 14.95
CA GLY A 45 16.56 -1.86 15.20
C GLY A 45 15.48 -1.22 14.30
N HIS A 46 14.85 -1.96 13.37
CA HIS A 46 13.93 -1.40 12.37
C HIS A 46 12.50 -1.96 12.42
N GLY A 47 12.19 -2.83 13.39
CA GLY A 47 10.89 -3.51 13.49
C GLY A 47 10.84 -4.75 12.60
N GLY A 48 9.62 -5.20 12.28
CA GLY A 48 9.46 -6.36 11.41
C GLY A 48 9.35 -5.98 9.94
N MET A 49 9.54 -6.97 9.07
CA MET A 49 9.47 -6.79 7.61
C MET A 49 8.04 -6.42 7.17
N LEU A 50 7.02 -6.85 7.92
CA LEU A 50 5.63 -6.58 7.59
C LEU A 50 5.30 -5.09 7.72
N ASP A 51 5.85 -4.41 8.73
CA ASP A 51 5.72 -2.96 8.96
C ASP A 51 6.32 -2.11 7.82
N ARG A 52 7.03 -2.75 6.88
CA ARG A 52 7.66 -2.09 5.72
C ARG A 52 6.90 -2.30 4.42
N ILE A 53 6.09 -3.35 4.36
CA ILE A 53 5.36 -3.74 3.14
C ILE A 53 3.85 -3.69 3.32
N ASP A 54 3.33 -3.50 4.52
CA ASP A 54 1.91 -3.34 4.85
C ASP A 54 1.15 -2.38 3.93
N ALA A 55 1.65 -1.16 3.76
CA ALA A 55 1.09 -0.17 2.86
C ALA A 55 1.20 -0.60 1.39
N LEU A 56 2.34 -1.22 1.01
CA LEU A 56 2.57 -1.70 -0.35
C LEU A 56 1.64 -2.86 -0.71
N LEU A 57 1.33 -3.76 0.23
CA LEU A 57 0.45 -4.90 0.04
C LEU A 57 -0.96 -4.48 -0.41
N PHE A 58 -1.41 -3.30 0.03
CA PHE A 58 -2.71 -2.75 -0.36
C PHE A 58 -2.61 -1.78 -1.54
N ALA A 59 -1.53 -0.99 -1.64
CA ALA A 59 -1.33 -0.07 -2.76
C ALA A 59 -1.01 -0.79 -4.09
N ALA A 60 -0.26 -1.90 -4.06
CA ALA A 60 0.16 -2.61 -5.27
C ALA A 60 -1.01 -3.20 -6.08
N PRO A 61 -2.02 -3.88 -5.49
CA PRO A 61 -3.19 -4.33 -6.23
C PRO A 61 -3.99 -3.19 -6.87
N VAL A 62 -4.11 -2.05 -6.19
CA VAL A 62 -4.81 -0.86 -6.70
C VAL A 62 -4.07 -0.30 -7.92
N LEU A 63 -2.75 -0.16 -7.83
CA LEU A 63 -1.91 0.29 -8.94
C LEU A 63 -1.97 -0.70 -10.12
N TRP A 64 -1.88 -2.00 -9.83
CA TRP A 64 -1.93 -3.04 -10.85
C TRP A 64 -3.26 -3.03 -11.59
N TYR A 65 -4.39 -2.91 -10.87
CA TYR A 65 -5.71 -2.83 -11.49
C TYR A 65 -5.83 -1.64 -12.44
N TYR A 66 -5.36 -0.46 -12.01
CA TYR A 66 -5.34 0.73 -12.86
C TYR A 66 -4.45 0.53 -14.09
N ALA A 67 -3.25 -0.02 -13.92
CA ALA A 67 -2.33 -0.28 -15.02
C ALA A 67 -2.89 -1.29 -16.03
N ALA A 68 -3.47 -2.39 -15.54
CA ALA A 68 -4.12 -3.40 -16.36
C ALA A 68 -5.29 -2.80 -17.16
N TRP A 69 -6.15 -2.01 -16.49
CA TRP A 69 -7.23 -1.28 -17.15
C TRP A 69 -6.71 -0.36 -18.26
N ARG A 70 -5.64 0.39 -18.01
CA ARG A 70 -5.02 1.29 -19.00
C ARG A 70 -4.38 0.57 -20.19
N VAL A 71 -3.90 -0.66 -20.00
CA VAL A 71 -3.32 -1.48 -21.08
C VAL A 71 -4.40 -2.15 -21.94
N MET A 72 -5.57 -2.43 -21.36
CA MET A 72 -6.70 -3.05 -22.08
C MET A 72 -7.58 -2.04 -22.83
N GLN A 73 -7.37 -0.73 -22.63
CA GLN A 73 -8.01 0.36 -23.39
C GLN A 73 -7.26 0.65 -24.68
#